data_AF-A0A9P0W0X8-F1
#
_entry.id   AF-A0A9P0W0X8-F1
#
_cell.length_a   1.000
_cell.length_b   1.000
_cell.length_c   1.000
_cell.angle_alpha   90.00
_cell.angle_beta   90.00
_cell.angle_gamma   90.00
#
_symmetry.space_group_name_H-M   'P 1'
#
loop_
_entity.id
_entity.type
_entity.pdbx_description
1 polymer ?
#
loop_
_entity_poly.entity_id
_entity_poly.type
_entity_poly.pdbx_seq_one_letter_code
_entity_poly.pdbx_strand_id
1 'polypeptide(L)'
;MEYYSSLDASQLDAETPTLFELISSNQLEALLSPSLRFVLVHYTAKYPKYLLRIANRFDELNLSLRVLVEWYFLKYWSGSFTENFYGLKRVSQTRLSNSGGRYQDAKLTQLTPAKVEERRKLTNFQIAVSIFEICGTSYISEKLNYCYEVWYPKYLTKQLKPNDPNSKYDQFTTEFKKKFVEIYPYVQSLVRSGNFAAILMYLSGATKSPSLLTYLFKINYSRLNSYDYDKNDPEAIKEKLNQSKINSFRVNPPTNLETILRVLSNNITKPSWKVIRFILGTFFPIAIFSLKFLEWWNNSDFTSKIAKSSGNILDVMLPSPAILSKYRASLEKEKKELPKKVYHSSKLCPICKEEITNPAIIETGYVFCYSCIYNYLSQSHRISPKEQELAESDEEDFDGGVEGEVEDKSAERDAERDADADADADAVKIDIFRGGRCPVTGKKLLGCKWNELKQEWDIEGIRRLIF
;
A
#
# COMPACT_ATOMS: atom_id res chain seq x y z
N MET A 1 -17.10 7.60 -9.24
CA MET A 1 -16.37 6.35 -8.94
C MET A 1 -16.02 6.38 -7.48
N GLU A 2 -16.51 5.42 -6.71
CA GLU A 2 -16.25 5.29 -5.28
C GLU A 2 -14.92 4.55 -5.07
N TYR A 3 -14.05 5.09 -4.22
CA TYR A 3 -12.70 4.56 -3.99
C TYR A 3 -12.67 3.29 -3.09
N TYR A 4 -13.83 2.87 -2.58
CA TYR A 4 -14.02 1.67 -1.74
C TYR A 4 -14.78 0.57 -2.48
N SER A 5 -14.27 0.14 -3.64
CA SER A 5 -14.77 -1.07 -4.33
C SER A 5 -14.27 -2.38 -3.70
N SER A 6 -13.46 -2.31 -2.62
CA SER A 6 -12.89 -3.48 -1.93
C SER A 6 -13.69 -3.96 -0.72
N LEU A 7 -14.66 -3.17 -0.24
CA LEU A 7 -15.59 -3.60 0.80
C LEU A 7 -16.85 -4.15 0.12
N ASP A 8 -17.29 -5.34 0.53
CA ASP A 8 -18.51 -5.95 0.01
C ASP A 8 -19.71 -5.08 0.40
N ALA A 9 -20.22 -4.32 -0.57
CA ALA A 9 -21.33 -3.38 -0.39
C ALA A 9 -22.61 -4.06 0.13
N SER A 10 -22.73 -5.38 -0.05
CA SER A 10 -23.87 -6.17 0.44
C SER A 10 -23.85 -6.39 1.95
N GLN A 11 -22.68 -6.30 2.60
CA GLN A 11 -22.51 -6.55 4.04
C GLN A 11 -22.52 -5.27 4.88
N LEU A 12 -22.50 -4.10 4.24
CA LEU A 12 -22.48 -2.80 4.91
C LEU A 12 -23.92 -2.29 5.11
N ASP A 13 -24.21 -1.72 6.29
CA ASP A 13 -25.48 -1.03 6.54
C ASP A 13 -25.64 0.11 5.52
N ALA A 14 -26.78 0.21 4.83
CA ALA A 14 -26.96 1.25 3.81
C ALA A 14 -26.88 2.67 4.39
N GLU A 15 -27.27 2.88 5.67
CA GLU A 15 -27.32 4.23 6.26
C GLU A 15 -26.05 4.63 7.01
N THR A 16 -25.46 3.78 7.85
CA THR A 16 -24.36 4.23 8.76
C THR A 16 -22.97 3.92 8.20
N PRO A 17 -22.12 4.92 7.93
CA PRO A 17 -20.78 4.67 7.41
C PRO A 17 -19.86 3.99 8.41
N THR A 18 -18.82 3.32 7.94
CA THR A 18 -17.82 2.74 8.86
C THR A 18 -16.92 3.84 9.41
N LEU A 19 -16.35 3.62 10.60
CA LEU A 19 -15.36 4.56 11.16
C LEU A 19 -14.12 4.66 10.25
N PHE A 20 -13.75 3.59 9.55
CA PHE A 20 -12.64 3.59 8.61
C PHE A 20 -12.87 4.51 7.40
N GLU A 21 -14.09 4.53 6.85
CA GLU A 21 -14.49 5.46 5.77
C GLU A 21 -14.38 6.93 6.24
N LEU A 22 -14.76 7.21 7.49
CA LEU A 22 -14.68 8.56 8.06
C LEU A 22 -13.22 8.99 8.29
N ILE A 23 -12.40 8.10 8.85
CA ILE A 23 -10.98 8.40 9.10
C ILE A 23 -10.22 8.60 7.80
N SER A 24 -10.46 7.78 6.78
CA SER A 24 -9.77 7.92 5.49
C SER A 24 -10.13 9.22 4.78
N SER A 25 -11.41 9.61 4.83
CA SER A 25 -11.86 10.93 4.36
C SER A 25 -11.11 12.08 5.05
N ASN A 26 -10.96 12.01 6.37
CA ASN A 26 -10.25 13.02 7.15
C ASN A 26 -8.73 13.02 6.88
N GLN A 27 -8.13 11.85 6.63
CA GLN A 27 -6.72 11.75 6.25
C GLN A 27 -6.44 12.42 4.91
N LEU A 28 -7.28 12.18 3.90
CA LEU A 28 -7.17 12.84 2.60
C LEU A 28 -7.29 14.36 2.76
N GLU A 29 -8.23 14.81 3.58
CA GLU A 29 -8.44 16.22 3.88
C GLU A 29 -7.19 16.88 4.51
N ALA A 30 -6.58 16.22 5.50
CA ALA A 30 -5.39 16.70 6.19
C ALA A 30 -4.18 16.86 5.24
N LEU A 31 -4.12 16.09 4.16
CA LEU A 31 -3.04 16.11 3.17
C LEU A 31 -3.17 17.26 2.15
N LEU A 32 -4.35 17.85 1.98
CA LEU A 32 -4.59 18.90 0.96
C LEU A 32 -3.76 20.17 1.24
N SER A 33 -3.75 20.65 2.48
CA SER A 33 -3.09 21.91 2.82
C SER A 33 -1.56 21.83 2.71
N PRO A 34 -0.87 20.79 3.23
CA PRO A 34 0.57 20.62 3.03
C PRO A 34 0.97 20.47 1.56
N SER A 35 0.17 19.76 0.76
CA SER A 35 0.43 19.55 -0.66
C SER A 35 0.37 20.86 -1.45
N LEU A 36 -0.66 21.67 -1.21
CA LEU A 36 -0.77 23.00 -1.83
C LEU A 36 0.39 23.91 -1.42
N ARG A 37 0.80 23.86 -0.14
CA ARG A 37 1.94 24.63 0.36
C ARG A 37 3.23 24.22 -0.33
N PHE A 38 3.49 22.92 -0.45
CA PHE A 38 4.68 22.39 -1.09
C PHE A 38 4.79 22.82 -2.54
N VAL A 39 3.70 22.67 -3.31
CA VAL A 39 3.64 23.12 -4.71
C VAL A 39 3.93 24.61 -4.81
N LEU A 40 3.29 25.42 -3.96
CA LEU A 40 3.50 26.87 -3.95
C LEU A 40 4.96 27.23 -3.65
N VAL A 41 5.57 26.62 -2.63
CA VAL A 41 6.97 26.88 -2.24
C VAL A 41 7.93 26.46 -3.37
N HIS A 42 7.69 25.30 -4.00
CA HIS A 42 8.49 24.83 -5.12
C HIS A 42 8.47 25.84 -6.29
N TYR A 43 7.30 26.35 -6.67
CA TYR A 43 7.21 27.40 -7.70
C TYR A 43 7.75 28.75 -7.22
N THR A 44 7.66 29.06 -5.92
CA THR A 44 8.19 30.30 -5.34
C THR A 44 9.71 30.36 -5.50
N ALA A 45 10.41 29.23 -5.35
CA ALA A 45 11.85 29.14 -5.58
C ALA A 45 12.25 29.51 -7.02
N LYS A 46 11.37 29.22 -8.00
CA LYS A 46 11.61 29.53 -9.42
C LYS A 46 11.22 30.96 -9.80
N TYR A 47 10.18 31.53 -9.18
CA TYR A 47 9.65 32.86 -9.49
C TYR A 47 9.41 33.72 -8.23
N PRO A 48 10.47 34.16 -7.52
CA PRO A 48 10.33 34.79 -6.21
C PRO A 48 9.60 36.14 -6.22
N LYS A 49 9.72 36.94 -7.30
CA LYS A 49 9.12 38.29 -7.36
C LYS A 49 7.60 38.31 -7.22
N TYR A 50 6.90 37.33 -7.80
CA TYR A 50 5.43 37.30 -7.81
C TYR A 50 4.87 36.40 -6.70
N LEU A 51 5.47 35.22 -6.49
CA LEU A 51 4.90 34.20 -5.60
C LEU A 51 5.19 34.42 -4.11
N LEU A 52 6.20 35.20 -3.75
CA LEU A 52 6.57 35.40 -2.34
C LEU A 52 5.46 36.07 -1.52
N ARG A 53 4.70 37.01 -2.11
CA ARG A 53 3.55 37.62 -1.45
C ARG A 53 2.42 36.63 -1.20
N ILE A 54 2.22 35.70 -2.14
CA ILE A 54 1.21 34.64 -2.08
C ILE A 54 1.63 33.61 -1.01
N ALA A 55 2.90 33.20 -1.01
CA ALA A 55 3.45 32.26 -0.04
C ALA A 55 3.37 32.80 1.40
N ASN A 56 3.63 34.10 1.62
CA ASN A 56 3.52 34.70 2.95
C ASN A 56 2.08 34.80 3.48
N ARG A 57 1.07 34.82 2.59
CA ARG A 57 -0.36 34.81 2.96
C ARG A 57 -1.03 33.48 2.67
N PHE A 58 -0.24 32.40 2.60
CA PHE A 58 -0.73 31.09 2.22
C PHE A 58 -1.90 30.63 3.08
N ASP A 59 -1.81 30.77 4.41
CA ASP A 59 -2.83 30.27 5.32
C ASP A 59 -4.20 30.94 5.08
N GLU A 60 -4.22 32.26 4.84
CA GLU A 60 -5.45 33.02 4.56
C GLU A 60 -6.05 32.68 3.20
N LEU A 61 -5.20 32.52 2.19
CA LEU A 61 -5.62 32.15 0.84
C LEU A 61 -6.12 30.71 0.79
N ASN A 62 -5.43 29.80 1.47
CA ASN A 62 -5.82 28.40 1.59
C ASN A 62 -7.15 28.27 2.33
N LEU A 63 -7.32 28.97 3.47
CA LEU A 63 -8.60 29.01 4.19
C LEU A 63 -9.73 29.50 3.28
N SER A 64 -9.51 30.61 2.58
CA SER A 64 -10.51 31.20 1.68
C SER A 64 -10.90 30.24 0.55
N LEU A 65 -9.90 29.63 -0.09
CA LEU A 65 -10.10 28.67 -1.18
C LEU A 65 -10.86 27.43 -0.68
N ARG A 66 -10.43 26.85 0.45
CA ARG A 66 -11.07 25.66 1.02
C ARG A 66 -12.50 25.94 1.44
N VAL A 67 -12.77 27.06 2.13
CA VAL A 67 -14.14 27.47 2.50
C VAL A 67 -15.04 27.59 1.26
N LEU A 68 -14.53 28.12 0.14
CA LEU A 68 -15.31 28.26 -1.09
C LEU A 68 -15.64 26.90 -1.72
N VAL A 69 -14.66 25.99 -1.76
CA VAL A 69 -14.84 24.61 -2.25
C VAL A 69 -15.84 23.87 -1.35
N GLU A 70 -15.63 23.88 -0.04
CA GLU A 70 -16.51 23.18 0.90
C GLU A 70 -17.93 23.75 0.91
N TRP A 71 -18.08 25.07 0.81
CA TRP A 71 -19.38 25.71 0.68
C TRP A 71 -20.15 25.22 -0.55
N TYR A 72 -19.46 25.07 -1.69
CA TYR A 72 -20.07 24.52 -2.89
C TYR A 72 -20.50 23.06 -2.67
N PHE A 73 -19.61 22.20 -2.16
CA PHE A 73 -19.93 20.79 -1.97
C PHE A 73 -21.05 20.57 -0.94
N LEU A 74 -21.01 21.24 0.21
CA LEU A 74 -22.05 21.13 1.23
C LEU A 74 -23.41 21.67 0.76
N LYS A 75 -23.43 22.70 -0.10
CA LYS A 75 -24.69 23.26 -0.62
C LYS A 75 -25.38 22.36 -1.64
N TYR A 76 -24.62 21.67 -2.49
CA TYR A 76 -25.19 20.84 -3.57
C TYR A 76 -25.30 19.36 -3.19
N TRP A 77 -24.27 18.80 -2.56
CA TRP A 77 -24.16 17.38 -2.21
C TRP A 77 -24.45 17.07 -0.74
N SER A 78 -24.54 18.08 0.14
CA SER A 78 -24.68 17.90 1.59
C SER A 78 -23.51 17.15 2.25
N GLY A 79 -22.34 17.11 1.60
CA GLY A 79 -21.10 16.55 2.16
C GLY A 79 -19.91 17.45 1.83
N SER A 80 -18.80 17.27 2.56
CA SER A 80 -17.49 17.86 2.22
C SER A 80 -17.00 17.39 0.86
N PHE A 81 -16.04 18.11 0.26
CA PHE A 81 -15.35 17.66 -0.95
C PHE A 81 -14.76 16.25 -0.78
N THR A 82 -14.06 16.01 0.32
CA THR A 82 -13.43 14.71 0.60
C THR A 82 -14.47 13.65 0.96
N GLU A 83 -15.47 14.00 1.77
CA GLU A 83 -16.58 13.11 2.12
C GLU A 83 -17.33 12.63 0.87
N ASN A 84 -17.63 13.54 -0.07
CA ASN A 84 -18.28 13.20 -1.33
C ASN A 84 -17.42 12.29 -2.23
N PHE A 85 -16.08 12.43 -2.17
CA PHE A 85 -15.17 11.50 -2.86
C PHE A 85 -15.25 10.08 -2.30
N TYR A 86 -15.53 9.95 -1.00
CA TYR A 86 -15.74 8.68 -0.30
C TYR A 86 -17.22 8.21 -0.27
N GLY A 87 -18.13 8.89 -0.98
CA GLY A 87 -19.54 8.50 -0.99
C GLY A 87 -20.29 8.82 0.31
N LEU A 88 -19.80 9.78 1.10
CA LEU A 88 -20.35 10.19 2.39
C LEU A 88 -21.07 11.54 2.30
N LYS A 89 -22.15 11.69 3.06
CA LYS A 89 -22.91 12.94 3.23
C LYS A 89 -23.24 13.20 4.70
N ARG A 90 -23.47 14.47 5.01
CA ARG A 90 -23.96 14.96 6.30
C ARG A 90 -25.46 15.23 6.21
N VAL A 91 -26.17 14.83 7.24
CA VAL A 91 -27.62 14.85 7.33
C VAL A 91 -28.03 15.48 8.66
N SER A 92 -29.06 16.34 8.66
CA SER A 92 -29.63 16.82 9.92
C SER A 92 -30.36 15.69 10.63
N GLN A 93 -30.09 15.51 11.93
CA GLN A 93 -30.83 14.57 12.76
C GLN A 93 -32.30 15.00 12.84
N THR A 94 -33.19 14.14 12.39
CA THR A 94 -34.63 14.30 12.59
C THR A 94 -35.06 13.56 13.86
N ARG A 95 -36.17 13.97 14.47
CA ARG A 95 -36.69 13.29 15.68
C ARG A 95 -36.98 11.80 15.44
N LEU A 96 -37.31 11.43 14.21
CA LEU A 96 -37.48 10.04 13.78
C LEU A 96 -36.17 9.25 13.94
N SER A 97 -35.05 9.81 13.48
CA SER A 97 -33.73 9.17 13.54
C SER A 97 -33.19 8.94 14.96
N ASN A 98 -33.72 9.61 15.99
CA ASN A 98 -33.25 9.48 17.37
C ASN A 98 -34.10 8.51 18.21
N SER A 99 -35.27 8.13 17.72
CA SER A 99 -36.28 7.43 18.53
C SER A 99 -36.09 5.92 18.55
N GLY A 100 -34.88 5.38 18.74
CA GLY A 100 -34.58 3.97 19.07
C GLY A 100 -35.13 2.86 18.15
N GLY A 101 -35.99 3.18 17.18
CA GLY A 101 -36.76 2.28 16.35
C GLY A 101 -36.09 2.12 15.00
N ARG A 102 -34.89 1.52 15.00
CA ARG A 102 -34.11 1.20 13.78
C ARG A 102 -34.96 0.53 12.69
N TYR A 103 -35.99 -0.21 13.10
CA TYR A 103 -36.91 -0.94 12.22
C TYR A 103 -37.90 -0.05 11.44
N GLN A 104 -38.39 1.05 12.03
CA GLN A 104 -39.38 1.91 11.38
C GLN A 104 -38.73 2.85 10.35
N ASP A 105 -37.52 3.33 10.65
CA ASP A 105 -36.77 4.20 9.75
C ASP A 105 -36.40 3.46 8.45
N ALA A 106 -35.89 2.23 8.53
CA ALA A 106 -35.54 1.44 7.35
C ALA A 106 -36.75 1.22 6.41
N LYS A 107 -37.92 0.90 6.98
CA LYS A 107 -39.16 0.70 6.22
C LYS A 107 -39.66 2.01 5.58
N LEU A 108 -39.54 3.15 6.27
CA LEU A 108 -39.92 4.46 5.73
C LEU A 108 -38.99 4.92 4.60
N THR A 109 -37.69 4.69 4.75
CA THR A 109 -36.69 4.96 3.71
C THR A 109 -36.95 4.11 2.46
N GLN A 110 -37.38 2.86 2.62
CA GLN A 110 -37.77 2.00 1.49
C GLN A 110 -39.05 2.46 0.78
N LEU A 111 -40.07 2.88 1.54
CA LEU A 111 -41.37 3.26 0.98
C LEU A 111 -41.36 4.65 0.33
N THR A 112 -40.63 5.61 0.90
CA THR A 112 -40.64 7.01 0.45
C THR A 112 -39.27 7.69 0.58
N PRO A 113 -38.23 7.21 -0.15
CA PRO A 113 -36.86 7.68 0.01
C PRO A 113 -36.72 9.19 -0.24
N ALA A 114 -37.34 9.71 -1.29
CA ALA A 114 -37.26 11.13 -1.65
C ALA A 114 -37.77 12.07 -0.54
N LYS A 115 -38.92 11.75 0.08
CA LYS A 115 -39.51 12.60 1.13
C LYS A 115 -38.69 12.57 2.42
N VAL A 116 -38.11 11.43 2.75
CA VAL A 116 -37.23 11.27 3.91
C VAL A 116 -35.95 12.10 3.72
N GLU A 117 -35.33 12.00 2.55
CA GLU A 117 -34.11 12.73 2.22
C GLU A 117 -34.32 14.25 2.16
N GLU A 118 -35.48 14.71 1.68
CA GLU A 118 -35.81 16.14 1.72
C GLU A 118 -35.89 16.72 3.13
N ARG A 119 -36.36 15.92 4.10
CA ARG A 119 -36.47 16.34 5.51
C ARG A 119 -35.16 16.22 6.27
N ARG A 120 -34.21 15.45 5.75
CA ARG A 120 -32.85 15.22 6.27
C ARG A 120 -31.84 16.28 5.82
N LYS A 121 -32.23 17.24 4.96
CA LYS A 121 -31.37 18.32 4.47
C LYS A 121 -30.79 19.18 5.61
N LEU A 122 -29.54 19.58 5.45
CA LEU A 122 -28.85 20.47 6.38
C LEU A 122 -29.45 21.87 6.34
N THR A 123 -29.56 22.49 7.51
CA THR A 123 -29.89 23.92 7.63
C THR A 123 -28.69 24.79 7.26
N ASN A 124 -28.91 26.04 6.87
CA ASN A 124 -27.82 26.98 6.58
C ASN A 124 -26.85 27.15 7.75
N PHE A 125 -27.35 27.08 8.98
CA PHE A 125 -26.52 27.13 10.18
C PHE A 125 -25.68 25.86 10.34
N GLN A 126 -26.26 24.67 10.15
CA GLN A 126 -25.50 23.41 10.16
C GLN A 126 -24.46 23.32 9.04
N ILE A 127 -24.74 23.93 7.87
CA ILE A 127 -23.77 24.06 6.78
C ILE A 127 -22.60 24.93 7.24
N ALA A 128 -22.86 26.11 7.82
CA ALA A 128 -21.81 26.99 8.33
C ALA A 128 -20.96 26.33 9.42
N VAL A 129 -21.61 25.61 10.34
CA VAL A 129 -20.98 24.81 11.40
C VAL A 129 -20.11 23.69 10.80
N SER A 130 -20.57 23.00 9.76
CA SER A 130 -19.79 21.96 9.08
C SER A 130 -18.56 22.53 8.38
N ILE A 131 -18.69 23.68 7.72
CA ILE A 131 -17.55 24.40 7.11
C ILE A 131 -16.55 24.81 8.20
N PHE A 132 -17.05 25.34 9.32
CA PHE A 132 -16.21 25.73 10.45
C PHE A 132 -15.49 24.53 11.06
N GLU A 133 -16.14 23.37 11.16
CA GLU A 133 -15.51 22.15 11.64
C GLU A 133 -14.33 21.73 10.77
N ILE A 134 -14.51 21.64 9.45
CA ILE A 134 -13.49 21.15 8.52
C ILE A 134 -12.34 22.16 8.40
N CYS A 135 -12.67 23.39 8.01
CA CYS A 135 -11.66 24.40 7.67
C CYS A 135 -11.28 25.26 8.88
N GLY A 136 -12.26 25.67 9.68
CA GLY A 136 -12.07 26.60 10.79
C GLY A 136 -11.29 25.99 11.95
N THR A 137 -11.60 24.75 12.35
CA THR A 137 -10.89 24.10 13.47
C THR A 137 -9.42 23.88 13.15
N SER A 138 -9.12 23.43 11.93
CA SER A 138 -7.75 23.22 11.45
C SER A 138 -6.95 24.52 11.48
N TYR A 139 -7.49 25.61 10.91
CA TYR A 139 -6.82 26.91 10.88
C TYR A 139 -6.65 27.53 12.28
N ILE A 140 -7.71 27.52 13.10
CA ILE A 140 -7.65 28.07 14.46
C ILE A 140 -6.67 27.27 15.31
N SER A 141 -6.72 25.95 15.24
CA SER A 141 -5.79 25.07 15.95
C SER A 141 -4.34 25.37 15.56
N GLU A 142 -4.03 25.51 14.27
CA GLU A 142 -2.69 25.86 13.80
C GLU A 142 -2.21 27.22 14.35
N LYS A 143 -3.05 28.26 14.27
CA LYS A 143 -2.70 29.60 14.80
C LYS A 143 -2.53 29.60 16.31
N LEU A 144 -3.38 28.88 17.05
CA LEU A 144 -3.27 28.78 18.50
C LEU A 144 -2.02 28.00 18.92
N ASN A 145 -1.71 26.88 18.23
CA ASN A 145 -0.48 26.11 18.48
C ASN A 145 0.76 26.98 18.21
N TYR A 146 0.80 27.73 17.10
CA TYR A 146 1.90 28.65 16.81
C TYR A 146 2.09 29.71 17.91
N CYS A 147 1.00 30.34 18.36
CA CYS A 147 1.06 31.31 19.47
C CYS A 147 1.58 30.65 20.75
N TYR A 148 1.14 29.42 21.05
CA TYR A 148 1.61 28.65 22.19
C TYR A 148 3.11 28.35 22.09
N GLU A 149 3.59 27.83 20.96
CA GLU A 149 5.01 27.53 20.73
C GLU A 149 5.91 28.76 20.84
N VAL A 150 5.44 29.94 20.43
CA VAL A 150 6.20 31.19 20.53
C VAL A 150 6.22 31.75 21.96
N TRP A 151 5.13 31.62 22.72
CA TRP A 151 5.00 32.21 24.06
C TRP A 151 5.43 31.29 25.20
N TYR A 152 5.26 29.97 25.05
CA TYR A 152 5.68 28.97 26.03
C TYR A 152 7.15 29.08 26.46
N PRO A 153 8.15 29.16 25.54
CA PRO A 153 9.54 29.31 25.95
C PRO A 153 9.79 30.64 26.67
N LYS A 154 9.16 31.73 26.23
CA LYS A 154 9.26 33.06 26.88
C LYS A 154 8.64 33.08 28.28
N TYR A 155 7.66 32.21 28.51
CA TYR A 155 7.00 32.06 29.80
C TYR A 155 7.92 31.31 30.77
N LEU A 156 8.49 30.18 30.32
CA LEU A 156 9.46 29.40 31.10
C LEU A 156 10.70 30.21 31.48
N THR A 157 11.25 31.01 30.56
CA THR A 157 12.42 31.86 30.81
C THR A 157 12.09 33.14 31.59
N LYS A 158 10.82 33.37 31.95
CA LYS A 158 10.34 34.61 32.59
C LYS A 158 10.69 35.89 31.80
N GLN A 159 10.83 35.76 30.47
CA GLN A 159 11.10 36.86 29.54
C GLN A 159 9.82 37.57 29.07
N LEU A 160 8.64 37.03 29.38
CA LEU A 160 7.34 37.68 29.20
C LEU A 160 7.14 38.81 30.24
N LYS A 161 7.80 39.94 30.00
CA LYS A 161 7.65 41.19 30.76
C LYS A 161 7.01 42.28 29.87
N PRO A 162 6.23 43.22 30.44
CA PRO A 162 5.72 44.36 29.67
C PRO A 162 6.89 45.22 29.18
N ASN A 163 6.78 45.77 27.97
CA ASN A 163 7.78 46.69 27.41
C ASN A 163 7.79 47.99 28.20
N ASP A 164 6.60 48.58 28.41
CA ASP A 164 6.41 49.74 29.27
C ASP A 164 5.63 49.35 30.54
N PRO A 165 6.23 49.41 31.74
CA PRO A 165 5.56 49.04 32.98
C PRO A 165 4.41 50.00 33.35
N ASN A 166 4.33 51.19 32.76
CA ASN A 166 3.26 52.16 33.04
C ASN A 166 2.05 52.03 32.09
N SER A 167 2.18 51.28 30.99
CA SER A 167 1.09 51.07 30.04
C SER A 167 0.16 49.95 30.52
N LYS A 168 -1.10 50.30 30.85
CA LYS A 168 -2.13 49.32 31.24
C LYS A 168 -2.39 48.27 30.15
N TYR A 169 -2.23 48.65 28.89
CA TYR A 169 -2.41 47.75 27.75
C TYR A 169 -1.30 46.69 27.70
N ASP A 170 -0.04 47.08 27.91
CA ASP A 170 1.08 46.15 27.88
C ASP A 170 1.06 45.16 29.05
N GLN A 171 0.65 45.64 30.23
CA GLN A 171 0.41 44.77 31.38
C GLN A 171 -0.70 43.76 31.08
N PHE A 172 -1.86 44.22 30.57
CA PHE A 172 -2.98 43.35 30.26
C PHE A 172 -2.64 42.30 29.19
N THR A 173 -1.97 42.70 28.11
CA THR A 173 -1.57 41.76 27.05
C THR A 173 -0.54 40.74 27.53
N THR A 174 0.38 41.13 28.41
CA THR A 174 1.36 40.22 29.01
C THR A 174 0.69 39.21 29.94
N GLU A 175 -0.22 39.67 30.80
CA GLU A 175 -1.01 38.80 31.67
C GLU A 175 -1.92 37.86 30.87
N PHE A 176 -2.55 38.36 29.80
CA PHE A 176 -3.33 37.52 28.88
C PHE A 176 -2.46 36.42 28.26
N LYS A 177 -1.26 36.74 27.77
CA LYS A 177 -0.33 35.76 27.20
C LYS A 177 0.07 34.69 28.21
N LYS A 178 0.35 35.07 29.47
CA LYS A 178 0.67 34.12 30.54
C LYS A 178 -0.51 33.16 30.81
N LYS A 179 -1.70 33.72 31.02
CA LYS A 179 -2.92 32.94 31.25
C LYS A 179 -3.27 32.03 30.07
N PHE A 180 -3.08 32.52 28.85
CA PHE A 180 -3.29 31.73 27.64
C PHE A 180 -2.39 30.49 27.61
N VAL A 181 -1.08 30.65 27.87
CA VAL A 181 -0.12 29.54 27.89
C VAL A 181 -0.49 28.51 28.96
N GLU A 182 -0.99 28.94 30.11
CA GLU A 182 -1.43 28.04 31.18
C GLU A 182 -2.73 27.28 30.83
N ILE A 183 -3.70 27.96 30.21
CA ILE A 183 -5.04 27.41 29.94
C ILE A 183 -5.09 26.58 28.65
N TYR A 184 -4.31 26.95 27.62
CA TYR A 184 -4.35 26.32 26.30
C TYR A 184 -4.24 24.79 26.30
N PRO A 185 -3.28 24.15 27.00
CA PRO A 185 -3.17 22.68 27.00
C PRO A 185 -4.41 21.99 27.58
N TYR A 186 -5.07 22.59 28.59
CA TYR A 186 -6.32 22.05 29.14
C TYR A 186 -7.48 22.17 28.15
N VAL A 187 -7.60 23.30 27.45
CA VAL A 187 -8.62 23.48 26.40
C VAL A 187 -8.40 22.48 25.27
N GLN A 188 -7.16 22.31 24.82
CA GLN A 188 -6.81 21.34 23.78
C GLN A 188 -7.10 19.91 24.22
N SER A 189 -6.78 19.56 25.47
CA SER A 189 -7.13 18.26 26.05
C SER A 189 -8.64 18.04 26.11
N LEU A 190 -9.42 19.03 26.57
CA LEU A 190 -10.89 18.96 26.65
C LEU A 190 -11.52 18.71 25.27
N VAL A 191 -11.09 19.44 24.24
CA VAL A 191 -11.60 19.28 22.87
C VAL A 191 -11.27 17.88 22.31
N ARG A 192 -10.04 17.40 22.52
CA ARG A 192 -9.62 16.05 22.09
C ARG A 192 -10.39 14.95 22.81
N SER A 193 -10.55 15.07 24.13
CA SER A 193 -11.34 14.15 24.95
C SER A 193 -12.81 14.15 24.53
N GLY A 194 -13.39 15.31 24.24
CA GLY A 194 -14.76 15.41 23.73
C GLY A 194 -14.93 14.74 22.36
N ASN A 195 -13.98 14.91 21.44
CA ASN A 195 -13.99 14.19 20.16
C ASN A 195 -13.82 12.67 20.36
N PHE A 196 -12.94 12.24 21.25
CA PHE A 196 -12.77 10.81 21.57
C PHE A 196 -14.06 10.20 22.14
N ALA A 197 -14.74 10.91 23.05
CA ALA A 197 -16.03 10.48 23.59
C ALA A 197 -17.10 10.38 22.48
N ALA A 198 -17.13 11.32 21.54
CA ALA A 198 -18.04 11.26 20.39
C ALA A 198 -17.76 10.04 19.50
N ILE A 199 -16.49 9.72 19.23
CA ILE A 199 -16.09 8.51 18.50
C ILE A 199 -16.52 7.24 19.25
N LEU A 200 -16.39 7.20 20.57
CA LEU A 200 -16.82 6.07 21.38
C LEU A 200 -18.34 5.88 21.33
N MET A 201 -19.12 6.97 21.40
CA MET A 201 -20.57 6.94 21.21
C MET A 201 -20.97 6.50 19.80
N TYR A 202 -20.18 6.88 18.79
CA TYR A 202 -20.34 6.45 17.41
C TYR A 202 -20.13 4.93 17.26
N LEU A 203 -19.03 4.41 17.81
CA LEU A 203 -18.72 2.97 17.80
C LEU A 203 -19.75 2.15 18.57
N SER A 204 -20.30 2.70 19.66
CA SER A 204 -21.40 2.07 20.40
C SER A 204 -22.71 2.02 19.60
N GLY A 205 -22.82 2.72 18.46
CA GLY A 205 -24.04 2.81 17.67
C GLY A 205 -25.16 3.61 18.33
N ALA A 206 -24.83 4.38 19.38
CA ALA A 206 -25.77 5.27 20.06
C ALA A 206 -26.02 6.55 19.25
N THR A 207 -24.99 7.03 18.56
CA THR A 207 -25.02 8.26 17.76
C THR A 207 -24.44 8.03 16.37
N LYS A 208 -25.00 8.66 15.33
CA LYS A 208 -24.45 8.63 13.97
C LYS A 208 -23.47 9.81 13.69
N SER A 209 -22.98 10.47 14.74
CA SER A 209 -22.10 11.64 14.70
C SER A 209 -20.73 11.33 15.31
N PRO A 210 -19.62 11.38 14.55
CA PRO A 210 -18.29 10.98 15.01
C PRO A 210 -17.51 12.08 15.74
N SER A 211 -17.88 13.36 15.61
CA SER A 211 -17.16 14.47 16.24
C SER A 211 -18.03 15.17 17.31
N LEU A 212 -17.38 15.82 18.27
CA LEU A 212 -18.10 16.56 19.32
C LEU A 212 -19.01 17.64 18.72
N LEU A 213 -18.51 18.33 17.70
CA LEU A 213 -19.17 19.45 17.08
C LEU A 213 -20.38 18.96 16.25
N THR A 214 -20.24 17.88 15.50
CA THR A 214 -21.38 17.28 14.78
C THR A 214 -22.44 16.73 15.73
N TYR A 215 -22.03 16.13 16.85
CA TYR A 215 -22.95 15.70 17.90
C TYR A 215 -23.73 16.88 18.50
N LEU A 216 -23.05 17.96 18.88
CA LEU A 216 -23.66 19.13 19.52
C LEU A 216 -24.67 19.85 18.60
N PHE A 217 -24.39 19.89 17.29
CA PHE A 217 -25.27 20.50 16.30
C PHE A 217 -26.24 19.51 15.61
N LYS A 218 -26.33 18.28 16.13
CA LYS A 218 -27.27 17.25 15.66
C LYS A 218 -27.11 16.93 14.18
N ILE A 219 -25.87 16.73 13.74
CA ILE A 219 -25.49 16.38 12.37
C ILE A 219 -25.05 14.91 12.37
N ASN A 220 -25.70 14.09 11.57
CA ASN A 220 -25.39 12.68 11.38
C ASN A 220 -24.65 12.47 10.06
N TYR A 221 -23.83 11.42 10.00
CA TYR A 221 -23.24 10.93 8.76
C TYR A 221 -24.11 9.84 8.14
N SER A 222 -24.18 9.85 6.81
CA SER A 222 -24.87 8.85 6.00
C SER A 222 -24.10 8.60 4.71
N ARG A 223 -24.27 7.42 4.10
CA ARG A 223 -23.81 7.20 2.72
C ARG A 223 -24.69 7.95 1.72
N LEU A 224 -24.13 8.32 0.57
CA LEU A 224 -24.90 8.86 -0.56
C LEU A 224 -25.87 7.80 -1.08
N ASN A 225 -27.07 8.25 -1.47
CA ASN A 225 -28.10 7.39 -2.03
C ASN A 225 -28.33 7.71 -3.52
N SER A 226 -29.03 6.84 -4.25
CA SER A 226 -29.40 7.06 -5.65
C SER A 226 -30.12 8.40 -5.86
N TYR A 227 -31.01 8.76 -4.93
CA TYR A 227 -31.70 10.05 -4.93
C TYR A 227 -30.77 11.27 -4.98
N ASP A 228 -29.60 11.22 -4.32
CA ASP A 228 -28.65 12.33 -4.29
C ASP A 228 -27.94 12.50 -5.64
N TYR A 229 -27.63 11.39 -6.30
CA TYR A 229 -27.09 11.37 -7.66
C TYR A 229 -28.13 11.90 -8.66
N ASP A 230 -29.37 11.41 -8.60
CA ASP A 230 -30.47 11.87 -9.47
C ASP A 230 -30.75 13.37 -9.31
N LYS A 231 -30.64 13.88 -8.09
CA LYS A 231 -30.84 15.30 -7.79
C LYS A 231 -29.79 16.18 -8.45
N ASN A 232 -28.55 15.72 -8.55
CA ASN A 232 -27.43 16.50 -9.06
C ASN A 232 -27.00 16.12 -10.49
N ASP A 233 -27.75 15.22 -11.12
CA ASP A 233 -27.55 14.86 -12.51
C ASP A 233 -27.74 16.10 -13.40
N PRO A 234 -26.74 16.46 -14.25
CA PRO A 234 -26.87 17.58 -15.18
C PRO A 234 -28.10 17.46 -16.09
N GLU A 235 -28.57 16.26 -16.42
CA GLU A 235 -29.75 16.05 -17.26
C GLU A 235 -31.04 16.39 -16.49
N ALA A 236 -31.20 15.86 -15.29
CA ALA A 236 -32.32 16.17 -14.41
C ALA A 236 -32.39 17.67 -14.05
N ILE A 237 -31.23 18.34 -13.88
CA ILE A 237 -31.16 19.78 -13.67
C ILE A 237 -31.61 20.54 -14.92
N LYS A 238 -31.17 20.13 -16.12
CA LYS A 238 -31.61 20.76 -17.38
C LYS A 238 -33.10 20.59 -17.59
N GLU A 239 -33.66 19.42 -17.29
CA GLU A 239 -35.09 19.16 -17.38
C GLU A 239 -35.88 20.06 -16.42
N LYS A 240 -35.52 20.12 -15.13
CA LYS A 240 -36.15 21.03 -14.17
C LYS A 240 -36.04 22.49 -14.59
N LEU A 241 -34.87 22.91 -15.10
CA LEU A 241 -34.68 24.26 -15.62
C LEU A 241 -35.55 24.52 -16.85
N ASN A 242 -35.67 23.59 -17.78
CA ASN A 242 -36.51 23.71 -18.96
C ASN A 242 -38.00 23.73 -18.58
N GLN A 243 -38.43 22.90 -17.65
CA GLN A 243 -39.77 22.89 -17.10
C GLN A 243 -40.09 24.21 -16.37
N SER A 244 -39.13 24.75 -15.60
CA SER A 244 -39.26 26.07 -14.99
C SER A 244 -39.31 27.21 -16.01
N LYS A 245 -38.58 27.11 -17.13
CA LYS A 245 -38.64 28.08 -18.24
C LYS A 245 -39.96 28.03 -18.99
N ILE A 246 -40.50 26.83 -19.21
CA ILE A 246 -41.82 26.62 -19.80
C ILE A 246 -42.91 27.20 -18.88
N ASN A 247 -42.75 27.02 -17.56
CA ASN A 247 -43.71 27.53 -16.57
C ASN A 247 -43.50 29.01 -16.20
N SER A 248 -42.32 29.59 -16.47
CA SER A 248 -42.07 31.01 -16.27
C SER A 248 -42.46 31.79 -17.52
N PHE A 249 -43.72 32.17 -17.62
CA PHE A 249 -44.14 33.21 -18.57
C PHE A 249 -43.58 34.55 -18.10
N ARG A 250 -42.36 34.87 -18.55
CA ARG A 250 -41.66 36.09 -18.14
C ARG A 250 -42.13 37.25 -19.00
N VAL A 251 -42.99 38.10 -18.42
CA VAL A 251 -43.64 39.23 -19.12
C VAL A 251 -42.76 40.48 -19.20
N ASN A 252 -41.71 40.58 -18.38
CA ASN A 252 -40.83 41.77 -18.36
C ASN A 252 -39.63 41.62 -19.32
N PRO A 253 -39.32 42.64 -20.14
CA PRO A 253 -38.13 42.64 -20.97
C PRO A 253 -36.86 42.62 -20.10
N PRO A 254 -35.77 41.98 -20.57
CA PRO A 254 -34.53 41.89 -19.82
C PRO A 254 -33.91 43.27 -19.62
N THR A 255 -33.40 43.52 -18.41
CA THR A 255 -32.66 44.74 -18.08
C THR A 255 -31.23 44.67 -18.61
N ASN A 256 -30.59 45.82 -18.85
CA ASN A 256 -29.21 45.88 -19.36
C ASN A 256 -28.20 45.10 -18.49
N LEU A 257 -28.39 45.11 -17.16
CA LEU A 257 -27.59 44.32 -16.22
C LEU A 257 -27.79 42.82 -16.41
N GLU A 258 -29.01 42.38 -16.73
CA GLU A 258 -29.30 40.99 -16.99
C GLU A 258 -28.66 40.52 -18.30
N THR A 259 -28.63 41.37 -19.32
CA THR A 259 -27.93 41.08 -20.58
C THR A 259 -26.42 40.93 -20.36
N ILE A 260 -25.82 41.82 -19.57
CA ILE A 260 -24.40 41.76 -19.21
C ILE A 260 -24.10 40.49 -18.39
N LEU A 261 -24.91 40.19 -17.37
CA LEU A 261 -24.78 38.96 -16.59
C LEU A 261 -25.00 37.69 -17.43
N ARG A 262 -25.86 37.74 -18.46
CA ARG A 262 -26.07 36.63 -19.39
C ARG A 262 -24.86 36.42 -20.29
N VAL A 263 -24.24 37.48 -20.81
CA VAL A 263 -23.02 37.40 -21.61
C VAL A 263 -21.84 36.92 -20.75
N LEU A 264 -21.66 37.50 -19.56
CA LEU A 264 -20.63 37.11 -18.61
C LEU A 264 -20.79 35.65 -18.17
N SER A 265 -22.02 35.24 -17.85
CA SER A 265 -22.27 33.87 -17.43
C SER A 265 -22.03 32.88 -18.58
N ASN A 266 -22.45 33.21 -19.80
CA ASN A 266 -22.33 32.30 -20.94
C ASN A 266 -20.88 32.15 -21.43
N ASN A 267 -20.09 33.24 -21.43
CA ASN A 267 -18.71 33.23 -21.95
C ASN A 267 -17.64 32.95 -20.89
N ILE A 268 -17.87 33.27 -19.61
CA ILE A 268 -16.85 33.11 -18.57
C ILE A 268 -17.25 32.00 -17.60
N THR A 269 -18.41 32.10 -16.96
CA THR A 269 -18.73 31.16 -15.86
C THR A 269 -19.05 29.74 -16.34
N LYS A 270 -19.78 29.58 -17.46
CA LYS A 270 -20.14 28.26 -18.00
C LYS A 270 -18.94 27.45 -18.50
N PRO A 271 -18.02 28.01 -19.32
CA PRO A 271 -16.84 27.26 -19.73
C PRO A 271 -15.89 27.00 -18.57
N SER A 272 -15.63 27.98 -17.69
CA SER A 272 -14.77 27.78 -16.52
C SER A 272 -15.30 26.69 -15.59
N TRP A 273 -16.60 26.64 -15.35
CA TRP A 273 -17.18 25.62 -14.46
C TRP A 273 -17.25 24.24 -15.10
N LYS A 274 -17.42 24.14 -16.43
CA LYS A 274 -17.24 22.87 -17.15
C LYS A 274 -15.80 22.36 -17.04
N VAL A 275 -14.82 23.26 -17.20
CA VAL A 275 -13.40 22.92 -17.05
C VAL A 275 -13.08 22.49 -15.62
N ILE A 276 -13.57 23.20 -14.60
CA ILE A 276 -13.41 22.82 -13.19
C ILE A 276 -14.02 21.44 -12.93
N ARG A 277 -15.23 21.17 -13.44
CA ARG A 277 -15.85 19.83 -13.31
C ARG A 277 -15.06 18.73 -14.03
N PHE A 278 -14.50 19.03 -15.20
CA PHE A 278 -13.64 18.09 -15.92
C PHE A 278 -12.36 17.80 -15.12
N ILE A 279 -11.70 18.83 -14.59
CA ILE A 279 -10.49 18.69 -13.78
C ILE A 279 -10.77 17.90 -12.48
N LEU A 280 -11.83 18.23 -11.75
CA LEU A 280 -12.17 17.50 -10.51
C LEU A 280 -12.68 16.08 -10.78
N GLY A 281 -13.39 15.86 -11.89
CA GLY A 281 -14.09 14.59 -12.15
C GLY A 281 -13.26 13.54 -12.88
N THR A 282 -12.51 13.92 -13.93
CA THR A 282 -11.79 12.96 -14.79
C THR A 282 -10.28 13.03 -14.62
N PHE A 283 -9.72 14.23 -14.48
CA PHE A 283 -8.27 14.39 -14.36
C PHE A 283 -7.74 13.86 -13.02
N PHE A 284 -8.45 14.10 -11.91
CA PHE A 284 -8.01 13.66 -10.59
C PHE A 284 -7.90 12.12 -10.47
N PRO A 285 -8.90 11.30 -10.89
CA PRO A 285 -8.76 9.85 -10.91
C PRO A 285 -7.64 9.34 -11.83
N ILE A 286 -7.48 9.94 -13.01
CA ILE A 286 -6.40 9.57 -13.95
C ILE A 286 -5.03 9.88 -13.33
N ALA A 287 -4.87 11.05 -12.72
CA ALA A 287 -3.63 11.44 -12.07
C ALA A 287 -3.29 10.54 -10.89
N ILE A 288 -4.27 10.15 -10.07
CA ILE A 288 -4.02 9.21 -8.97
C ILE A 288 -3.69 7.82 -9.50
N PHE A 289 -4.38 7.33 -10.54
CA PHE A 289 -4.03 6.06 -11.18
C PHE A 289 -2.60 6.10 -11.74
N SER A 290 -2.20 7.19 -12.41
CA SER A 290 -0.83 7.38 -12.90
C SER A 290 0.19 7.43 -11.77
N LEU A 291 -0.12 8.08 -10.65
CA LEU A 291 0.76 8.10 -9.48
C LEU A 291 0.85 6.73 -8.79
N LYS A 292 -0.26 6.01 -8.66
CA LYS A 292 -0.28 4.63 -8.14
C LYS A 292 0.43 3.67 -9.07
N PHE A 293 0.31 3.87 -10.38
CA PHE A 293 1.09 3.16 -11.39
C PHE A 293 2.57 3.49 -11.25
N LEU A 294 2.96 4.75 -11.03
CA LEU A 294 4.35 5.12 -10.81
C LEU A 294 4.91 4.55 -9.50
N GLU A 295 4.10 4.56 -8.44
CA GLU A 295 4.45 3.96 -7.14
C GLU A 295 4.64 2.45 -7.29
N TRP A 296 3.72 1.77 -7.97
CA TRP A 296 3.87 0.37 -8.33
C TRP A 296 5.07 0.14 -9.25
N TRP A 297 5.30 1.00 -10.24
CA TRP A 297 6.41 0.90 -11.19
C TRP A 297 7.76 1.01 -10.48
N ASN A 298 7.86 1.92 -9.51
CA ASN A 298 9.08 2.15 -8.74
C ASN A 298 9.28 1.12 -7.63
N ASN A 299 8.21 0.59 -7.03
CA ASN A 299 8.27 -0.41 -5.96
C ASN A 299 8.28 -1.86 -6.48
N SER A 300 7.85 -2.10 -7.71
CA SER A 300 7.87 -3.43 -8.31
C SER A 300 9.23 -3.74 -8.91
N ASP A 301 9.68 -4.98 -8.72
CA ASP A 301 10.77 -5.61 -9.45
C ASP A 301 10.50 -5.74 -10.96
N PHE A 302 9.57 -4.97 -11.53
CA PHE A 302 9.31 -4.94 -12.95
C PHE A 302 10.48 -4.33 -13.72
N THR A 303 11.12 -3.29 -13.18
CA THR A 303 12.35 -2.73 -13.77
C THR A 303 13.49 -3.77 -13.75
N SER A 304 13.59 -4.57 -12.68
CA SER A 304 14.60 -5.64 -12.59
C SER A 304 14.25 -6.85 -13.48
N LYS A 305 12.95 -7.16 -13.68
CA LYS A 305 12.48 -8.18 -14.64
C LYS A 305 12.64 -7.75 -16.10
N ILE A 306 12.36 -6.48 -16.43
CA ILE A 306 12.64 -5.90 -17.75
C ILE A 306 14.13 -5.94 -18.02
N ALA A 307 14.97 -5.44 -17.10
CA ALA A 307 16.43 -5.47 -17.23
C ALA A 307 16.98 -6.89 -17.38
N LYS A 308 16.44 -7.88 -16.66
CA LYS A 308 16.76 -9.30 -16.83
C LYS A 308 16.31 -9.85 -18.20
N SER A 309 15.19 -9.38 -18.74
CA SER A 309 14.67 -9.78 -20.05
C SER A 309 15.35 -9.08 -21.24
N SER A 310 15.89 -7.87 -21.04
CA SER A 310 16.48 -7.03 -22.09
C SER A 310 18.02 -6.95 -22.05
N GLY A 311 18.69 -7.62 -21.10
CA GLY A 311 20.12 -7.40 -20.85
C GLY A 311 20.93 -8.57 -20.32
N ASN A 312 20.70 -9.81 -20.79
CA ASN A 312 21.63 -10.92 -20.53
C ASN A 312 22.74 -11.02 -21.61
N ILE A 313 23.46 -9.92 -21.84
CA ILE A 313 24.71 -9.91 -22.65
C ILE A 313 25.84 -9.08 -22.03
N LEU A 314 25.56 -8.18 -21.07
CA LEU A 314 26.59 -7.26 -20.57
C LEU A 314 26.70 -7.10 -19.06
N ASP A 315 25.91 -7.82 -18.26
CA ASP A 315 26.07 -7.82 -16.80
C ASP A 315 26.28 -9.24 -16.25
N VAL A 316 27.29 -9.92 -16.81
CA VAL A 316 28.12 -10.76 -15.96
C VAL A 316 28.74 -9.80 -14.95
N MET A 317 28.20 -9.78 -13.72
CA MET A 317 28.78 -9.10 -12.57
C MET A 317 30.28 -9.45 -12.53
N LEU A 318 31.11 -8.57 -13.07
CA LEU A 318 32.55 -8.65 -12.93
C LEU A 318 32.82 -8.23 -11.48
N PRO A 319 33.26 -9.15 -10.60
CA PRO A 319 33.61 -8.78 -9.24
C PRO A 319 34.75 -7.75 -9.31
N SER A 320 34.76 -6.83 -8.35
CA SER A 320 35.77 -5.78 -8.29
C SER A 320 37.19 -6.37 -8.46
N PRO A 321 38.07 -5.71 -9.24
CA PRO A 321 39.37 -6.27 -9.63
C PRO A 321 40.29 -6.63 -8.44
N ALA A 322 40.01 -6.09 -7.25
CA ALA A 322 40.73 -6.38 -6.01
C ALA A 322 40.42 -7.78 -5.43
N ILE A 323 39.25 -8.36 -5.73
CA ILE A 323 38.89 -9.72 -5.29
C ILE A 323 39.55 -10.76 -6.20
N LEU A 324 39.67 -10.46 -7.50
CA LEU A 324 40.30 -11.34 -8.49
C LEU A 324 41.81 -11.51 -8.27
N SER A 325 42.50 -10.46 -7.81
CA SER A 325 43.94 -10.56 -7.53
C SER A 325 44.24 -11.43 -6.31
N LYS A 326 43.44 -11.29 -5.25
CA LYS A 326 43.55 -12.12 -4.03
C LYS A 326 43.21 -13.58 -4.32
N TYR A 327 42.14 -13.84 -5.08
CA TYR A 327 41.80 -15.21 -5.49
C TYR A 327 42.85 -15.83 -6.42
N ARG A 328 43.43 -15.07 -7.37
CA ARG A 328 44.53 -15.58 -8.22
C ARG A 328 45.76 -15.97 -7.42
N ALA A 329 46.17 -15.15 -6.45
CA ALA A 329 47.33 -15.44 -5.61
C ALA A 329 47.10 -16.69 -4.72
N SER A 330 45.89 -16.88 -4.19
CA SER A 330 45.53 -18.07 -3.42
C SER A 330 45.49 -19.34 -4.30
N LEU A 331 44.94 -19.23 -5.52
CA LEU A 331 44.87 -20.34 -6.48
C LEU A 331 46.24 -20.74 -7.05
N GLU A 332 47.18 -19.80 -7.18
CA GLU A 332 48.56 -20.07 -7.60
C GLU A 332 49.37 -20.81 -6.52
N LYS A 333 49.06 -20.58 -5.24
CA LYS A 333 49.64 -21.34 -4.12
C LYS A 333 49.11 -22.78 -4.06
N GLU A 334 47.79 -22.99 -4.17
CA GLU A 334 47.20 -24.34 -4.18
C GLU A 334 47.62 -25.17 -5.41
N LYS A 335 47.77 -24.55 -6.58
CA LYS A 335 48.18 -25.25 -7.81
C LYS A 335 49.60 -25.81 -7.80
N LYS A 336 50.46 -25.37 -6.87
CA LYS A 336 51.85 -25.85 -6.77
C LYS A 336 52.00 -27.14 -5.97
N GLU A 337 50.99 -27.58 -5.22
CA GLU A 337 51.12 -28.71 -4.28
C GLU A 337 50.25 -29.93 -4.59
N LEU A 338 49.44 -29.92 -5.66
CA LEU A 338 48.61 -31.07 -6.05
C LEU A 338 48.90 -31.50 -7.51
N PRO A 339 49.22 -32.78 -7.78
CA PRO A 339 49.33 -33.27 -9.14
C PRO A 339 47.97 -33.14 -9.83
N LYS A 340 47.90 -32.39 -10.93
CA LYS A 340 46.71 -32.31 -11.78
C LYS A 340 46.47 -33.67 -12.42
N LYS A 341 45.62 -34.50 -11.83
CA LYS A 341 44.96 -35.60 -12.55
C LYS A 341 44.03 -34.96 -13.57
N VAL A 342 44.54 -34.73 -14.79
CA VAL A 342 43.74 -34.29 -15.93
C VAL A 342 42.81 -35.44 -16.27
N TYR A 343 41.50 -35.23 -16.09
CA TYR A 343 40.50 -36.21 -16.47
C TYR A 343 40.51 -36.36 -18.00
N HIS A 344 40.82 -37.57 -18.49
CA HIS A 344 40.55 -37.96 -19.85
C HIS A 344 39.16 -38.61 -19.90
N SER A 345 38.26 -38.03 -20.68
CA SER A 345 36.91 -38.56 -20.88
C SER A 345 36.99 -39.93 -21.55
N SER A 346 36.80 -40.99 -20.79
CA SER A 346 36.56 -42.34 -21.31
C SER A 346 35.22 -42.37 -22.04
N LYS A 347 35.09 -43.16 -23.11
CA LYS A 347 33.80 -43.40 -23.80
C LYS A 347 32.78 -44.16 -22.94
N LEU A 348 33.23 -44.71 -21.82
CA LEU A 348 32.43 -45.50 -20.88
C LEU A 348 31.97 -44.65 -19.70
N CYS A 349 30.76 -44.91 -19.23
CA CYS A 349 30.15 -44.28 -18.06
C CYS A 349 30.79 -44.82 -16.77
N PRO A 350 31.26 -43.98 -15.83
CA PRO A 350 31.87 -44.46 -14.58
C PRO A 350 30.91 -45.18 -13.61
N ILE A 351 29.59 -45.08 -13.81
CA ILE A 351 28.57 -45.73 -12.96
C ILE A 351 28.19 -47.11 -13.51
N CYS A 352 27.73 -47.18 -14.76
CA CYS A 352 27.30 -48.45 -15.37
C CYS A 352 28.40 -49.18 -16.16
N LYS A 353 29.56 -48.56 -16.38
CA LYS A 353 30.70 -49.07 -17.17
C LYS A 353 30.40 -49.38 -18.65
N GLU A 354 29.20 -49.06 -19.13
CA GLU A 354 28.78 -49.18 -20.54
C GLU A 354 29.03 -47.89 -21.34
N GLU A 355 28.85 -47.95 -22.66
CA GLU A 355 28.94 -46.77 -23.54
C GLU A 355 27.85 -45.72 -23.24
N ILE A 356 28.21 -44.45 -23.33
CA ILE A 356 27.35 -43.36 -22.87
C ILE A 356 26.20 -43.09 -23.86
N THR A 357 24.97 -43.50 -23.51
CA THR A 357 23.77 -43.38 -24.36
C THR A 357 23.04 -42.04 -24.27
N ASN A 358 23.27 -41.26 -23.21
CA ASN A 358 22.75 -39.90 -23.04
C ASN A 358 23.74 -39.08 -22.20
N PRO A 359 24.73 -38.42 -22.84
CA PRO A 359 25.83 -37.80 -22.14
C PRO A 359 25.36 -36.61 -21.31
N ALA A 360 25.61 -36.66 -20.02
CA ALA A 360 25.29 -35.61 -19.07
C ALA A 360 26.54 -35.22 -18.28
N ILE A 361 26.82 -33.92 -18.22
CA ILE A 361 27.94 -33.36 -17.48
C ILE A 361 27.45 -32.78 -16.15
N ILE A 362 28.24 -33.01 -15.10
CA ILE A 362 28.07 -32.42 -13.76
C ILE A 362 29.13 -31.35 -13.49
N GLU A 363 28.95 -30.57 -12.42
CA GLU A 363 29.84 -29.45 -12.05
C GLU A 363 31.32 -29.82 -11.90
N THR A 364 31.62 -31.08 -11.57
CA THR A 364 33.00 -31.58 -11.45
C THR A 364 33.65 -31.90 -12.81
N GLY A 365 32.93 -31.76 -13.92
CA GLY A 365 33.44 -31.93 -15.29
C GLY A 365 33.46 -33.38 -15.81
N TYR A 366 32.88 -34.33 -15.08
CA TYR A 366 32.78 -35.73 -15.50
C TYR A 366 31.49 -35.97 -16.29
N VAL A 367 31.54 -36.87 -17.27
CA VAL A 367 30.40 -37.22 -18.15
C VAL A 367 29.85 -38.60 -17.77
N PHE A 368 28.53 -38.70 -17.63
CA PHE A 368 27.81 -39.91 -17.29
C PHE A 368 26.60 -40.10 -18.22
N CYS A 369 25.99 -41.29 -18.19
CA CYS A 369 24.61 -41.43 -18.68
C CYS A 369 23.66 -40.62 -17.78
N TYR A 370 22.80 -39.81 -18.37
CA TYR A 370 21.86 -38.95 -17.64
C TYR A 370 21.02 -39.72 -16.61
N SER A 371 20.49 -40.89 -16.98
CA SER A 371 19.71 -41.75 -16.08
C SER A 371 20.54 -42.25 -14.90
N CYS A 372 21.78 -42.68 -15.14
CA CYS A 372 22.66 -43.22 -14.10
C CYS A 372 23.00 -42.16 -13.05
N ILE A 373 23.39 -40.95 -13.48
CA ILE A 373 23.78 -39.89 -12.54
C ILE A 373 22.59 -39.29 -11.80
N TYR A 374 21.43 -39.19 -12.45
CA TYR A 374 20.21 -38.70 -11.80
C TYR A 374 19.70 -39.69 -10.75
N ASN A 375 19.71 -41.00 -11.06
CA ASN A 375 19.33 -42.05 -10.11
C ASN A 375 20.31 -42.14 -8.95
N TYR A 376 21.62 -42.06 -9.22
CA TYR A 376 22.63 -42.04 -8.17
C TYR A 376 22.44 -40.88 -7.19
N LEU A 377 22.28 -39.65 -7.70
CA LEU A 377 22.13 -38.47 -6.83
C LEU A 377 20.81 -38.51 -6.06
N SER A 378 19.73 -38.98 -6.68
CA SER A 378 18.44 -39.13 -5.99
C SER A 378 18.47 -40.22 -4.92
N GLN A 379 19.22 -41.32 -5.10
CA GLN A 379 19.23 -42.46 -4.17
C GLN A 379 20.37 -42.44 -3.14
N SER A 380 21.42 -41.64 -3.35
CA SER A 380 22.65 -41.58 -2.52
C SER A 380 22.45 -41.31 -1.01
N HIS A 381 21.25 -40.91 -0.59
CA HIS A 381 20.90 -40.65 0.81
C HIS A 381 20.23 -41.83 1.51
N ARG A 382 19.88 -42.90 0.78
CA ARG A 382 19.21 -44.10 1.32
C ARG A 382 20.26 -45.16 1.60
N ILE A 383 20.42 -45.55 2.87
CA ILE A 383 21.30 -46.65 3.25
C ILE A 383 20.47 -47.93 3.29
N SER A 384 20.87 -48.95 2.52
CA SER A 384 20.30 -50.29 2.67
C SER A 384 21.03 -51.05 3.79
N PRO A 385 20.39 -51.96 4.53
CA PRO A 385 21.02 -52.67 5.66
C PRO A 385 22.27 -53.46 5.28
N LYS A 386 22.39 -53.90 4.01
CA LYS A 386 23.54 -54.67 3.51
C LYS A 386 24.86 -53.90 3.43
N GLU A 387 24.84 -52.57 3.43
CA GLU A 387 26.08 -51.76 3.41
C GLU A 387 26.66 -51.49 4.80
N GLN A 388 25.96 -51.84 5.89
CA GLN A 388 26.47 -51.64 7.25
C GLN A 388 27.62 -52.58 7.60
N GLU A 389 27.62 -53.82 7.10
CA GLU A 389 28.69 -54.79 7.38
C GLU A 389 30.04 -54.43 6.74
N LEU A 390 30.04 -53.60 5.69
CA LEU A 390 31.28 -53.18 5.00
C LEU A 390 31.86 -51.87 5.56
N ALA A 391 31.05 -51.05 6.26
CA ALA A 391 31.48 -49.73 6.74
C ALA A 391 32.10 -49.77 8.14
N GLU A 392 31.86 -50.83 8.94
CA GLU A 392 32.45 -51.00 10.27
C GLU A 392 33.87 -51.62 10.22
N SER A 393 34.37 -52.09 9.07
CA SER A 393 35.71 -52.70 8.94
C SER A 393 36.82 -51.75 8.51
N ASP A 394 36.52 -50.54 8.04
CA ASP A 394 37.50 -49.69 7.33
C ASP A 394 38.08 -48.55 8.19
N GLU A 395 37.82 -48.50 9.50
CA GLU A 395 38.33 -47.44 10.39
C GLU A 395 39.66 -47.77 11.14
N GLU A 396 40.29 -48.92 10.89
CA GLU A 396 41.62 -49.25 11.46
C GLU A 396 42.63 -49.64 10.37
N ASP A 397 43.35 -48.64 9.82
CA ASP A 397 44.83 -48.62 9.72
C ASP A 397 45.37 -47.67 8.63
N PHE A 398 46.52 -47.08 8.96
CA PHE A 398 47.31 -46.12 8.19
C PHE A 398 48.42 -46.86 7.41
N ASP A 399 48.78 -46.30 6.25
CA ASP A 399 50.03 -46.48 5.46
C ASP A 399 50.02 -47.46 4.26
N GLY A 400 50.80 -47.07 3.24
CA GLY A 400 51.44 -48.00 2.32
C GLY A 400 50.71 -48.24 1.00
N GLY A 401 51.40 -47.96 -0.11
CA GLY A 401 50.83 -48.12 -1.46
C GLY A 401 50.80 -49.56 -2.00
N VAL A 402 50.41 -49.60 -3.27
CA VAL A 402 50.56 -50.66 -4.29
C VAL A 402 49.36 -51.59 -4.52
N GLU A 403 48.84 -51.42 -5.74
CA GLU A 403 48.24 -52.34 -6.73
C GLU A 403 47.70 -53.73 -6.32
N GLY A 404 46.51 -54.05 -6.85
CA GLY A 404 45.99 -55.41 -6.97
C GLY A 404 44.66 -55.45 -7.73
N GLU A 405 44.69 -56.04 -8.92
CA GLU A 405 43.56 -56.32 -9.81
C GLU A 405 42.68 -57.49 -9.29
N VAL A 406 41.55 -57.73 -10.00
CA VAL A 406 40.96 -59.06 -10.34
C VAL A 406 39.53 -59.38 -9.82
N GLU A 407 38.62 -59.44 -10.81
CA GLU A 407 37.49 -60.37 -11.10
C GLU A 407 36.16 -60.43 -10.33
N ASP A 408 35.10 -60.11 -11.11
CA ASP A 408 33.93 -60.92 -11.51
C ASP A 408 33.25 -61.91 -10.54
N LYS A 409 31.92 -61.78 -10.47
CA LYS A 409 31.00 -62.86 -10.92
C LYS A 409 29.55 -62.41 -11.10
N SER A 410 29.02 -62.84 -12.23
CA SER A 410 27.65 -62.79 -12.72
C SER A 410 26.74 -63.85 -12.08
N ALA A 411 25.44 -63.57 -11.98
CA ALA A 411 24.38 -64.59 -12.04
C ALA A 411 23.00 -63.97 -12.33
N GLU A 412 22.38 -64.48 -13.39
CA GLU A 412 21.02 -64.20 -13.89
C GLU A 412 19.93 -64.99 -13.12
N ARG A 413 18.70 -64.46 -13.05
CA ARG A 413 17.43 -65.04 -13.60
C ARG A 413 16.15 -64.64 -12.83
N ASP A 414 15.24 -64.00 -13.59
CA ASP A 414 13.80 -64.23 -13.79
C ASP A 414 12.93 -64.93 -12.73
N ALA A 415 11.80 -64.32 -12.34
CA ALA A 415 10.43 -64.71 -12.76
C ALA A 415 9.31 -64.17 -11.83
N GLU A 416 8.19 -63.85 -12.48
CA GLU A 416 6.86 -63.35 -12.06
C GLU A 416 6.20 -63.93 -10.78
N ARG A 417 5.44 -63.10 -10.02
CA ARG A 417 3.95 -63.12 -9.91
C ARG A 417 3.38 -62.32 -8.74
N ASP A 418 2.13 -61.92 -8.95
CA ASP A 418 1.32 -60.92 -8.26
C ASP A 418 0.84 -61.23 -6.82
N ALA A 419 0.62 -60.12 -6.12
CA ALA A 419 -0.50 -59.75 -5.23
C ALA A 419 -0.68 -60.37 -3.82
N ASP A 420 -0.81 -59.41 -2.89
CA ASP A 420 -1.50 -59.40 -1.59
C ASP A 420 -0.85 -60.08 -0.38
N ALA A 421 -0.18 -59.25 0.46
CA ALA A 421 -0.33 -59.23 1.92
C ALA A 421 0.58 -58.16 2.56
N ASP A 422 0.03 -57.44 3.55
CA ASP A 422 0.66 -56.40 4.37
C ASP A 422 1.83 -56.90 5.25
N ALA A 423 2.65 -55.95 5.74
CA ALA A 423 3.78 -56.02 6.71
C ALA A 423 5.15 -56.35 6.08
N ASP A 424 6.25 -55.59 6.23
CA ASP A 424 6.65 -54.57 7.19
C ASP A 424 7.45 -53.46 6.47
N ALA A 425 7.29 -52.21 6.91
CA ALA A 425 8.08 -51.09 6.41
C ALA A 425 9.50 -51.16 7.00
N ASP A 426 10.45 -51.69 6.23
CA ASP A 426 11.88 -51.52 6.49
C ASP A 426 12.18 -50.01 6.60
N ALA A 427 12.50 -49.54 7.80
CA ALA A 427 12.81 -48.14 8.06
C ALA A 427 14.14 -47.77 7.39
N VAL A 428 14.07 -47.24 6.16
CA VAL A 428 15.22 -46.72 5.41
C VAL A 428 15.83 -45.56 6.21
N LYS A 429 17.01 -45.78 6.78
CA LYS A 429 17.76 -44.74 7.50
C LYS A 429 18.35 -43.76 6.48
N ILE A 430 17.98 -42.49 6.61
CA ILE A 430 18.42 -41.41 5.72
C ILE A 430 19.70 -40.79 6.28
N ASP A 431 20.79 -40.80 5.51
CA ASP A 431 22.01 -40.08 5.84
C ASP A 431 22.22 -38.89 4.89
N ILE A 432 22.01 -37.69 5.44
CA ILE A 432 22.06 -36.42 4.70
C ILE A 432 23.51 -36.07 4.30
N PHE A 433 24.52 -36.60 5.00
CA PHE A 433 25.93 -36.25 4.75
C PHE A 433 26.53 -36.98 3.54
N ARG A 434 25.97 -38.14 3.18
CA ARG A 434 26.39 -38.95 2.03
C ARG A 434 25.77 -38.47 0.71
N GLY A 435 24.58 -37.85 0.78
CA GLY A 435 23.84 -37.38 -0.39
C GLY A 435 24.46 -36.19 -1.13
N GLY A 436 24.19 -36.08 -2.44
CA GLY A 436 24.53 -34.90 -3.26
C GLY A 436 26.02 -34.73 -3.58
N ARG A 437 26.79 -35.83 -3.57
CA ARG A 437 28.23 -35.84 -3.89
C ARG A 437 28.51 -36.48 -5.25
N CYS A 438 29.62 -36.08 -5.87
CA CYS A 438 30.08 -36.69 -7.10
C CYS A 438 30.63 -38.12 -6.84
N PRO A 439 30.23 -39.15 -7.60
CA PRO A 439 30.65 -40.54 -7.37
C PRO A 439 32.15 -40.76 -7.57
N VAL A 440 32.79 -39.97 -8.44
CA VAL A 440 34.20 -40.16 -8.80
C VAL A 440 35.15 -39.32 -7.93
N THR A 441 34.69 -38.15 -7.47
CA THR A 441 35.56 -37.21 -6.73
C THR A 441 35.19 -37.07 -5.25
N GLY A 442 34.03 -37.58 -4.82
CA GLY A 442 33.50 -37.42 -3.46
C GLY A 442 33.14 -35.98 -3.07
N LYS A 443 33.35 -35.00 -3.96
CA LYS A 443 33.08 -33.59 -3.73
C LYS A 443 31.58 -33.32 -3.76
N LYS A 444 31.10 -32.45 -2.87
CA LYS A 444 29.70 -32.01 -2.82
C LYS A 444 29.37 -31.15 -4.05
N LEU A 445 28.25 -31.47 -4.71
CA LEU A 445 27.74 -30.69 -5.83
C LEU A 445 26.94 -29.48 -5.30
N LEU A 446 27.17 -28.31 -5.87
CA LEU A 446 26.53 -27.05 -5.47
C LEU A 446 25.06 -27.01 -5.88
N GLY A 447 24.72 -27.61 -7.02
CA GLY A 447 23.36 -27.72 -7.53
C GLY A 447 22.48 -28.77 -6.85
N CYS A 448 23.04 -29.63 -5.99
CA CYS A 448 22.24 -30.59 -5.20
C CYS A 448 21.91 -30.00 -3.83
N LYS A 449 20.62 -29.78 -3.55
CA LYS A 449 20.14 -29.27 -2.25
C LYS A 449 19.12 -30.23 -1.65
N TRP A 450 19.24 -30.47 -0.35
CA TRP A 450 18.25 -31.29 0.37
C TRP A 450 16.98 -30.47 0.62
N ASN A 451 15.84 -31.03 0.26
CA ASN A 451 14.54 -30.44 0.53
C ASN A 451 13.88 -31.15 1.74
N GLU A 452 13.91 -30.49 2.89
CA GLU A 452 13.43 -31.06 4.17
C GLU A 452 11.93 -31.41 4.14
N LEU A 453 11.12 -30.69 3.33
CA LEU A 453 9.67 -30.89 3.26
C LEU A 453 9.28 -32.11 2.42
N LYS A 454 10.08 -32.43 1.40
CA LYS A 454 9.83 -33.58 0.51
C LYS A 454 10.64 -34.81 0.89
N GLN A 455 11.62 -34.66 1.79
CA GLN A 455 12.60 -35.70 2.12
C GLN A 455 13.32 -36.24 0.86
N GLU A 456 13.58 -35.36 -0.09
CA GLU A 456 14.23 -35.67 -1.38
C GLU A 456 15.31 -34.63 -1.71
N TRP A 457 16.25 -35.00 -2.59
CA TRP A 457 17.24 -34.05 -3.12
C TRP A 457 16.67 -33.32 -4.33
N ASP A 458 16.64 -31.99 -4.27
CA ASP A 458 16.44 -31.13 -5.43
C ASP A 458 17.77 -31.08 -6.21
N ILE A 459 17.78 -31.76 -7.37
CA ILE A 459 18.96 -31.92 -8.22
C ILE A 459 18.94 -30.87 -9.33
N GLU A 460 19.70 -29.80 -9.15
CA GLU A 460 20.01 -28.82 -10.18
C GLU A 460 21.48 -29.00 -10.64
N GLY A 461 21.80 -28.62 -11.89
CA GLY A 461 23.20 -28.61 -12.36
C GLY A 461 23.65 -29.81 -13.21
N ILE A 462 22.83 -30.84 -13.40
CA ILE A 462 23.06 -31.85 -14.45
C ILE A 462 22.70 -31.23 -15.81
N ARG A 463 23.69 -31.09 -16.70
CA ARG A 463 23.47 -30.58 -18.06
C ARG A 463 23.60 -31.71 -19.06
N ARG A 464 22.54 -31.95 -19.84
CA ARG A 464 22.60 -32.87 -20.98
C ARG A 464 23.44 -32.23 -22.08
N LEU A 465 24.40 -32.98 -22.59
CA LEU A 465 25.18 -32.62 -23.77
C LEU A 465 24.38 -33.07 -24.98
N ILE A 466 23.85 -32.10 -25.72
CA ILE A 466 23.20 -32.35 -27.00
C ILE A 466 24.31 -32.35 -28.04
N PHE A 467 24.48 -33.47 -28.75
CA PHE A 467 25.35 -33.57 -29.92
C PHE A 467 24.54 -33.36 -31.19
#